data_AF-A0A292RIN5-F1
#
_entry.id   AF-A0A292RIN5-F1
#
_cell.length_a   1.000
_cell.length_b   1.000
_cell.length_c   1.000
_cell.angle_alpha   90.00
_cell.angle_beta   90.00
_cell.angle_gamma   90.00
#
_symmetry.space_group_name_H-M   'P 1'
#
loop_
_entity.id
_entity.type
_entity.pdbx_description
1 polymer ?
#
loop_
_entity_poly.entity_id
_entity_poly.type
_entity_poly.pdbx_seq_one_letter_code
_entity_poly.pdbx_strand_id
1 'polypeptide(L)' 'MTDKDALELLNMFTTAAQIAKSRNKHEFHLKMSETTLVELLKKAFPSLRNNINTVNIAKNILKG' A
#
# COMPACT_ATOMS: atom_id res chain seq x y z
N MET A 1 -4.25 -18.78 4.73
CA MET A 1 -3.75 -17.40 4.85
C MET A 1 -4.88 -16.57 5.43
N THR A 2 -4.68 -16.03 6.62
CA THR A 2 -5.66 -15.23 7.35
C THR A 2 -5.54 -13.75 6.97
N ASP A 3 -6.55 -12.94 7.28
CA ASP A 3 -6.48 -11.47 7.05
C ASP A 3 -5.29 -10.83 7.78
N LYS A 4 -4.85 -11.41 8.90
CA LYS A 4 -3.65 -10.99 9.64
C LYS A 4 -2.38 -11.20 8.81
N ASP A 5 -2.24 -12.36 8.19
CA ASP A 5 -1.07 -12.70 7.35
C ASP A 5 -0.98 -11.75 6.15
N ALA A 6 -2.13 -11.39 5.57
CA ALA A 6 -2.23 -10.45 4.46
C ALA A 6 -1.80 -9.02 4.87
N LEU A 7 -2.19 -8.58 6.06
CA LEU A 7 -1.79 -7.27 6.61
C LEU A 7 -0.28 -7.22 6.91
N GLU A 8 0.28 -8.30 7.45
CA GLU A 8 1.72 -8.41 7.71
C GLU A 8 2.53 -8.37 6.42
N LEU A 9 2.07 -9.07 5.37
CA LEU A 9 2.68 -9.01 4.04
C LEU A 9 2.61 -7.60 3.45
N LEU A 10 1.45 -6.93 3.53
CA LEU A 10 1.31 -5.55 3.07
C LEU A 10 2.27 -4.61 3.82
N ASN A 11 2.41 -4.78 5.14
CA ASN A 11 3.33 -3.99 5.94
C ASN A 11 4.79 -4.24 5.54
N MET A 12 5.18 -5.51 5.32
CA MET A 12 6.52 -5.86 4.83
C MET A 12 6.82 -5.25 3.46
N PHE A 13 5.91 -5.38 2.50
CA PHE A 13 6.10 -4.81 1.15
C PHE A 13 6.17 -3.28 1.17
N THR A 14 5.32 -2.63 1.96
CA THR A 14 5.31 -1.17 2.09
C THR A 14 6.62 -0.67 2.71
N THR A 15 7.10 -1.35 3.76
CA THR A 15 8.38 -1.03 4.41
C THR A 15 9.54 -1.21 3.44
N ALA A 16 9.58 -2.32 2.70
CA ALA A 16 10.62 -2.57 1.70
C ALA A 16 10.62 -1.51 0.59
N ALA A 17 9.44 -1.08 0.12
CA ALA A 17 9.30 -0.04 -0.88
C ALA A 17 9.80 1.33 -0.36
N GLN A 18 9.52 1.68 0.89
CA GLN A 18 10.03 2.91 1.50
C GLN A 18 11.55 2.89 1.70
N ILE A 19 12.13 1.76 2.11
CA ILE A 19 13.59 1.60 2.20
C ILE A 19 14.24 1.72 0.82
N ALA A 20 13.63 1.13 -0.21
CA ALA A 20 14.11 1.27 -1.59
C ALA A 20 14.03 2.73 -2.07
N LYS A 21 12.92 3.44 -1.77
CA LYS A 21 12.74 4.87 -2.07
C LYS A 21 13.81 5.73 -1.41
N SER A 22 14.11 5.52 -0.12
CA SER A 22 15.11 6.32 0.61
C SER A 22 16.55 6.10 0.14
N ARG A 23 16.85 4.92 -0.42
CA ARG A 23 18.17 4.58 -0.97
C ARG A 23 18.31 4.90 -2.47
N ASN A 24 17.24 5.34 -3.11
CA ASN A 24 17.25 5.58 -4.55
C ASN A 24 18.00 6.88 -4.85
N LYS A 25 19.03 6.81 -5.71
CA LYS A 25 19.82 7.99 -6.12
C LYS A 25 19.02 9.00 -6.93
N HIS A 26 17.90 8.57 -7.50
CA HIS A 26 16.97 9.40 -8.25
C HIS A 26 15.62 9.39 -7.53
N GLU A 27 15.05 10.58 -7.36
CA GLU A 27 13.78 10.76 -6.69
C GLU A 27 12.68 10.07 -7.52
N PHE A 28 12.23 8.91 -7.03
CA PHE A 28 11.13 8.20 -7.64
C PHE A 28 9.82 8.76 -7.13
N HIS A 29 9.26 9.69 -7.89
CA HIS A 29 7.88 10.15 -7.71
C HIS A 29 6.93 9.07 -8.20
N LEU A 30 6.43 8.24 -7.28
CA LEU A 30 5.34 7.33 -7.57
C LEU A 30 4.11 8.17 -7.96
N LYS A 31 3.93 8.44 -9.26
CA LYS A 31 2.72 9.07 -9.81
C LYS A 31 1.58 8.07 -9.82
N MET A 32 1.08 7.74 -8.63
CA MET A 32 -0.08 6.88 -8.44
C MET A 32 -1.15 7.67 -7.70
N SER A 33 -2.34 7.77 -8.30
CA SER A 33 -3.47 8.39 -7.61
C SER A 33 -3.95 7.52 -6.46
N GLU A 34 -4.49 8.17 -5.42
CA GLU A 34 -5.12 7.47 -4.29
C GLU A 34 -6.18 6.45 -4.76
N THR A 35 -6.99 6.83 -5.76
CA THR A 35 -7.99 5.94 -6.38
C THR A 35 -7.37 4.68 -6.99
N THR A 36 -6.26 4.82 -7.72
CA THR A 36 -5.55 3.69 -8.33
C THR A 36 -4.99 2.76 -7.25
N LEU A 37 -4.42 3.32 -6.19
CA LEU A 37 -3.89 2.52 -5.08
C LEU A 37 -5.00 1.78 -4.32
N VAL A 38 -6.15 2.42 -4.08
CA VAL A 38 -7.31 1.79 -3.45
C VAL A 38 -7.86 0.64 -4.31
N GLU A 39 -7.95 0.81 -5.62
CA GLU A 39 -8.38 -0.24 -6.54
C GLU A 39 -7.42 -1.45 -6.52
N LEU A 40 -6.11 -1.20 -6.53
CA LEU A 40 -5.09 -2.24 -6.43
C LEU A 40 -5.17 -2.98 -5.10
N LEU A 41 -5.35 -2.28 -3.98
CA LEU A 41 -5.53 -2.89 -2.67
C LEU A 41 -6.81 -3.75 -2.60
N LYS A 42 -7.91 -3.29 -3.19
CA LYS A 42 -9.16 -4.07 -3.27
C LYS A 42 -9.06 -5.30 -4.17
N LYS A 43 -8.20 -5.26 -5.20
CA LYS A 43 -7.90 -6.42 -6.06
C LYS A 43 -6.98 -7.41 -5.36
N ALA A 44 -5.93 -6.93 -4.70
CA ALA A 44 -4.94 -7.76 -4.01
C ALA A 44 -5.51 -8.40 -2.72
N PHE A 45 -6.39 -7.68 -2.02
CA PHE A 45 -7.02 -8.13 -0.79
C PHE A 45 -8.55 -8.00 -0.90
N PRO A 46 -9.22 -8.99 -1.54
CA PRO A 46 -10.67 -8.96 -1.72
C PRO A 46 -11.45 -8.84 -0.41
N SER A 47 -10.90 -9.35 0.71
CA SER A 47 -11.49 -9.23 2.05
C SER A 47 -11.57 -7.79 2.56
N LEU A 48 -10.74 -6.89 2.02
CA LEU A 48 -10.76 -5.46 2.38
C LEU A 48 -11.82 -4.65 1.61
N ARG A 49 -12.56 -5.25 0.66
CA ARG A 49 -13.58 -4.55 -0.14
C ARG A 49 -14.67 -3.88 0.70
N ASN A 50 -15.00 -4.46 1.86
CA ASN A 50 -16.10 -3.99 2.71
C ASN A 50 -15.65 -3.04 3.83
N ASN A 51 -14.35 -2.77 3.97
CA ASN A 51 -13.82 -1.98 5.07
C ASN A 51 -13.38 -0.58 4.62
N ILE A 52 -13.88 0.43 5.34
CA ILE A 52 -13.48 1.85 5.29
C ILE A 52 -11.95 2.05 5.39
N ASN A 53 -11.23 1.03 5.87
CA ASN A 53 -9.78 1.03 6.05
C ASN A 53 -8.95 1.14 4.76
N THR A 54 -9.42 0.70 3.59
CA THR A 54 -8.57 0.70 2.37
C THR A 54 -8.21 2.10 1.90
N VAL A 55 -9.12 3.07 2.04
CA VAL A 55 -8.86 4.48 1.72
C VAL A 55 -7.83 5.08 2.68
N ASN A 56 -7.97 4.81 3.99
CA ASN A 56 -7.02 5.28 5.00
C ASN A 56 -5.62 4.69 4.83
N ILE A 57 -5.53 3.39 4.50
CA ILE A 57 -4.25 2.73 4.19
C ILE A 57 -3.60 3.38 2.97
N ALA A 58 -4.35 3.60 1.88
CA ALA A 58 -3.82 4.25 0.69
C ALA A 58 -3.29 5.67 0.99
N LYS A 59 -4.01 6.46 1.79
CA LYS A 59 -3.54 7.79 2.21
C LYS A 59 -2.26 7.73 3.02
N ASN A 60 -2.12 6.80 3.94
CA ASN A 60 -0.91 6.66 4.77
C ASN A 60 0.30 6.24 3.93
N ILE A 61 0.11 5.40 2.91
CA ILE A 61 1.18 5.01 1.98
C ILE A 61 1.64 6.19 1.13
N LEU A 62 0.70 7.03 0.64
CA LEU A 62 1.02 8.16 -0.23
C LEU A 62 1.54 9.40 0.51
N LYS A 63 1.18 9.57 1.78
CA LYS A 63 1.73 10.64 2.65
C LYS A 63 3.11 10.30 3.23
N GLY A 64 3.56 9.05 3.11
CA GLY A 64 4.85 8.55 3.60
C GLY A 64 6.03 8.70 2.63
#